data_AF-A0A0J7L2P5-F1
#
_entry.id   AF-A0A0J7L2P5-F1
#
_cell.length_a   1.000
_cell.length_b   1.000
_cell.length_c   1.000
_cell.angle_alpha   90.00
_cell.angle_beta   90.00
_cell.angle_gamma   90.00
#
_symmetry.space_group_name_H-M   'P 1'
#
loop_
_entity.id
_entity.type
_entity.pdbx_description
1 polymer ?
#
loop_
_entity_poly.entity_id
_entity_poly.type
_entity_poly.pdbx_seq_one_letter_code
_entity_poly.pdbx_strand_id
1 'polypeptide(L)'
;MTWQRIAQISVELAICAIHPIPGEYYFLWTTKLANKNGDIGSKWVPYDVTLSLPMFLRLYLICRVMLLHSKLFTDASSRSIGALNRINFNTRFVLKTLMTICPGTVLLVFMVSLWIIASWTLRQCERFHDEEHANLLNAMWLIAITFLSVGFGDIVPNTYCGRGIAVSTGMMGAGCTALLVAVVSRKLELTRAEKHVHNFMMDTQLTKRSSDVNFKAIRKLCKCNRNPLIEYHGL
;
A
#
# COMPACT_ATOMS: atom_id res chain seq x y z
N MET A 1 4.25 19.62 -33.15
CA MET A 1 4.13 18.42 -32.29
C MET A 1 5.53 17.91 -31.99
N THR A 2 5.93 17.79 -30.72
CA THR A 2 7.25 17.25 -30.36
C THR A 2 7.27 15.73 -30.48
N TRP A 3 8.40 15.13 -30.86
CA TRP A 3 8.58 13.67 -31.02
C TRP A 3 8.11 12.88 -29.79
N GLN A 4 8.34 13.44 -28.59
CA GLN A 4 7.89 12.87 -27.33
C GLN A 4 6.38 12.72 -27.21
N ARG A 5 5.59 13.69 -27.71
CA ARG A 5 4.12 13.62 -27.68
C ARG A 5 3.60 12.56 -28.64
N ILE A 6 4.23 12.45 -29.81
CA ILE A 6 3.88 11.43 -30.80
C ILE A 6 4.16 10.04 -30.24
N ALA A 7 5.33 9.83 -29.60
CA ALA A 7 5.68 8.58 -28.94
C ALA A 7 4.70 8.21 -27.81
N GLN A 8 4.25 9.19 -27.01
CA GLN A 8 3.25 8.95 -25.96
C GLN A 8 1.89 8.56 -26.55
N ILE A 9 1.43 9.27 -27.58
CA ILE A 9 0.17 8.97 -28.26
C ILE A 9 0.22 7.59 -28.93
N SER A 10 1.34 7.23 -29.58
CA SER A 10 1.50 5.92 -30.21
C SER A 10 1.50 4.79 -29.19
N VAL A 11 2.12 4.98 -28.02
CA VAL A 11 2.08 4.01 -26.92
C VAL A 11 0.65 3.88 -26.38
N GLU A 12 -0.08 4.97 -26.17
CA GLU A 12 -1.48 4.93 -25.73
C GLU A 12 -2.38 4.22 -26.75
N LEU A 13 -2.19 4.48 -28.05
CA LEU A 13 -2.88 3.78 -29.13
C LEU A 13 -2.56 2.29 -29.18
N ALA A 14 -1.29 1.91 -29.01
CA ALA A 14 -0.89 0.51 -28.98
C ALA A 14 -1.55 -0.23 -27.80
N ILE A 15 -1.58 0.38 -26.61
CA ILE A 15 -2.26 -0.18 -25.42
C ILE A 15 -3.76 -0.34 -25.66
N CYS A 16 -4.40 0.64 -26.32
CA CYS A 16 -5.81 0.58 -26.69
C CYS A 16 -6.11 -0.41 -27.82
N ALA A 17 -5.13 -0.72 -28.68
CA ALA A 17 -5.29 -1.67 -29.78
C ALA A 17 -5.22 -3.13 -29.32
N ILE A 18 -4.64 -3.41 -28.14
CA ILE A 18 -4.62 -4.75 -27.56
C ILE A 18 -6.05 -5.12 -27.15
N HIS A 19 -6.70 -5.95 -27.96
CA HIS A 19 -7.98 -6.59 -27.67
C HIS A 19 -7.89 -8.07 -28.07
N PRO A 20 -8.71 -8.95 -27.47
CA PRO A 20 -8.76 -10.35 -27.84
C PRO A 20 -9.44 -10.40 -29.20
N ILE A 21 -8.63 -10.64 -30.24
CA ILE A 21 -9.12 -10.75 -31.61
C ILE A 21 -9.99 -12.01 -31.66
N PRO A 22 -11.26 -11.92 -32.09
CA PRO A 22 -12.13 -13.09 -32.15
C PRO A 22 -11.53 -14.13 -33.08
N GLY A 23 -11.09 -15.25 -32.52
CA GLY A 23 -10.49 -16.35 -33.24
C GLY A 23 -10.14 -17.51 -32.30
N GLU A 24 -10.44 -18.73 -32.73
CA GLU A 24 -10.20 -19.98 -31.99
C GLU A 24 -8.72 -20.37 -32.07
N TYR A 25 -7.84 -19.56 -31.47
CA TYR A 25 -6.42 -19.83 -31.37
C TYR A 25 -6.11 -20.48 -30.02
N TYR A 26 -5.61 -21.71 -30.05
CA TYR A 26 -5.24 -22.47 -28.87
C TYR A 26 -3.72 -22.63 -28.78
N PHE A 27 -3.17 -22.43 -27.58
CA PHE A 27 -1.77 -22.71 -27.28
C PHE A 27 -1.68 -23.83 -26.25
N LEU A 28 -0.76 -24.77 -26.44
CA LEU A 28 -0.50 -25.83 -25.47
C LEU A 28 0.31 -25.26 -24.31
N TRP A 29 -0.34 -25.02 -23.17
CA TRP A 29 0.31 -24.58 -21.95
C TRP A 29 0.75 -25.80 -21.14
N THR A 30 2.06 -25.99 -20.98
CA THR A 30 2.61 -27.02 -20.08
C THR A 30 2.83 -26.42 -18.70
N THR A 31 2.32 -27.08 -17.66
CA THR A 31 2.51 -26.63 -16.28
C THR A 31 2.72 -27.81 -15.34
N LYS A 32 3.52 -27.59 -14.30
CA LYS A 32 3.77 -28.57 -13.25
C LYS A 32 2.73 -28.35 -12.15
N LEU A 33 1.81 -29.30 -11.98
CA LEU A 33 0.80 -29.24 -10.91
C LEU A 33 1.48 -29.57 -9.57
N ALA A 34 1.76 -28.55 -8.77
CA ALA A 34 2.29 -28.72 -7.42
C ALA A 34 1.31 -29.51 -6.52
N ASN A 35 0.00 -29.40 -6.78
CA ASN A 35 -1.06 -30.05 -6.01
C ASN A 35 -1.22 -31.56 -6.31
N LYS A 36 -0.68 -32.07 -7.43
CA LYS A 36 -0.73 -33.50 -7.82
C LYS A 36 0.67 -34.11 -7.93
N ASN A 37 1.46 -34.06 -6.85
CA ASN A 37 2.82 -34.63 -6.79
C ASN A 37 3.80 -34.12 -7.87
N GLY A 38 3.53 -32.97 -8.50
CA GLY A 38 4.39 -32.42 -9.53
C GLY A 38 4.19 -33.04 -10.92
N ASP A 39 3.05 -33.67 -11.20
CA ASP A 39 2.73 -34.18 -12.53
C ASP A 39 2.68 -33.04 -13.56
N ILE A 40 3.19 -33.32 -14.76
CA ILE A 40 3.25 -32.36 -15.85
C ILE A 40 1.93 -32.45 -16.63
N GLY A 41 1.04 -31.48 -16.40
CA GLY A 41 -0.21 -31.35 -17.12
C GLY A 41 -0.04 -30.38 -18.28
N SER A 42 -0.32 -30.82 -19.50
CA SER A 42 -0.45 -29.93 -20.66
C SER A 42 -1.93 -29.74 -20.99
N LYS A 43 -2.39 -28.49 -21.05
CA LYS A 43 -3.75 -28.16 -21.48
C LYS A 43 -3.73 -27.12 -22.57
N TRP A 44 -4.67 -27.26 -23.50
CA TRP A 44 -4.94 -26.26 -24.52
C TRP A 44 -5.62 -25.05 -23.87
N VAL A 45 -4.95 -23.91 -23.88
CA VAL A 45 -5.47 -22.64 -23.34
C VAL A 45 -5.65 -21.66 -24.50
N PRO A 46 -6.80 -21.00 -24.63
CA PRO A 46 -7.02 -20.02 -25.68
C PRO A 46 -6.14 -18.78 -25.48
N TYR A 47 -5.66 -18.19 -26.59
CA TYR A 47 -4.83 -16.97 -26.59
C TYR A 47 -5.49 -15.78 -25.89
N ASP A 48 -6.82 -15.78 -25.81
CA ASP A 48 -7.63 -14.77 -25.13
C ASP A 48 -7.25 -14.57 -23.66
N VAL A 49 -6.78 -15.63 -22.97
CA VAL A 49 -6.38 -15.55 -21.56
C VAL A 49 -5.13 -14.69 -21.40
N THR A 50 -4.11 -14.94 -22.22
CA THR A 50 -2.85 -14.17 -22.19
C THR A 50 -3.05 -12.74 -22.71
N LEU A 51 -3.90 -12.57 -23.74
CA LEU A 51 -4.27 -11.26 -24.28
C LEU A 51 -5.23 -10.46 -23.36
N SER A 52 -5.89 -11.12 -22.39
CA SER A 52 -6.73 -10.42 -21.40
C SER A 52 -5.92 -9.70 -20.32
N LEU A 53 -4.70 -10.15 -20.02
CA LEU A 53 -3.79 -9.49 -19.06
C LEU A 53 -3.44 -8.04 -19.48
N PRO A 54 -2.99 -7.77 -20.72
CA PRO A 54 -2.74 -6.40 -21.17
C PRO A 54 -4.01 -5.56 -21.33
N MET A 55 -5.22 -6.12 -21.34
CA MET A 55 -6.44 -5.28 -21.26
C MET A 55 -6.57 -4.55 -19.92
N PHE A 56 -6.00 -5.08 -18.84
CA PHE A 56 -5.96 -4.38 -17.54
C PHE A 56 -5.01 -3.18 -17.54
N LEU A 57 -4.06 -3.10 -18.48
CA LEU A 57 -3.23 -1.90 -18.67
C LEU A 57 -4.08 -0.67 -18.99
N ARG A 58 -5.27 -0.85 -19.56
CA ARG A 58 -6.25 0.23 -19.79
C ARG A 58 -6.76 0.88 -18.51
N LEU A 59 -6.64 0.23 -17.35
CA LEU A 59 -7.04 0.82 -16.06
C LEU A 59 -6.20 2.08 -15.73
N TYR A 60 -4.99 2.21 -16.30
CA TYR A 60 -4.21 3.44 -16.27
C TYR A 60 -4.97 4.64 -16.87
N LEU A 61 -5.77 4.42 -17.91
CA LEU A 61 -6.59 5.46 -18.54
C LEU A 61 -7.70 5.93 -17.60
N ILE A 62 -8.32 5.02 -16.84
CA ILE A 62 -9.33 5.37 -15.83
C ILE A 62 -8.70 6.20 -14.71
N CYS A 63 -7.53 5.78 -14.21
CA CYS A 63 -6.78 6.56 -13.22
C CYS A 63 -6.46 7.97 -13.77
N ARG A 64 -5.99 8.07 -15.02
CA ARG A 64 -5.74 9.36 -15.68
C ARG A 64 -6.99 10.23 -15.79
N VAL A 65 -8.14 9.65 -16.17
CA VAL A 65 -9.42 10.38 -16.28
C VAL A 65 -9.93 10.82 -14.90
N MET A 66 -9.84 9.97 -13.89
CA MET A 66 -10.18 10.31 -12.50
C MET A 66 -9.31 11.45 -11.98
N LEU A 67 -8.00 11.42 -12.25
CA LEU A 67 -7.05 12.48 -11.90
C LEU A 67 -7.35 13.79 -12.66
N LEU A 68 -7.80 13.70 -13.92
CA LEU A 68 -8.15 14.85 -14.75
C LEU A 68 -9.49 15.50 -14.36
N HIS A 69 -10.46 14.71 -13.91
CA HIS A 69 -11.81 15.17 -13.57
C HIS A 69 -11.96 15.57 -12.09
N SER A 70 -10.93 15.38 -11.26
CA SER A 70 -10.98 15.81 -9.86
C SER A 70 -11.21 17.32 -9.79
N LYS A 71 -12.37 17.72 -9.24
CA LYS A 71 -12.83 19.12 -9.14
C LYS A 71 -11.83 20.05 -8.45
N LEU A 72 -10.90 19.49 -7.69
CA LEU A 72 -9.79 20.19 -7.05
C LEU A 72 -8.80 20.83 -8.05
N PHE A 73 -8.73 20.35 -9.30
CA PHE A 73 -7.74 20.79 -10.31
C PHE A 73 -8.37 21.33 -11.60
N THR A 74 -9.64 21.03 -11.87
CA THR A 74 -10.40 21.64 -12.96
C THR A 74 -10.93 23.03 -12.60
N ASP A 75 -10.86 23.41 -11.32
CA ASP A 75 -11.35 24.70 -10.86
C ASP A 75 -10.52 25.86 -11.44
N ALA A 76 -11.21 26.89 -11.91
CA ALA A 76 -10.60 28.04 -12.58
C ALA A 76 -9.57 28.76 -11.68
N SER A 77 -9.81 28.75 -10.37
CA SER A 77 -8.92 29.31 -9.35
C SER A 77 -7.53 28.64 -9.37
N SER A 78 -7.50 27.30 -9.38
CA SER A 78 -6.26 26.52 -9.35
C SER A 78 -5.42 26.77 -10.61
N ARG A 79 -6.06 26.81 -11.79
CA ARG A 79 -5.39 27.08 -13.07
C ARG A 79 -4.81 28.50 -13.15
N SER A 80 -5.53 29.49 -12.62
CA SER A 80 -5.05 30.87 -12.55
C SER A 80 -3.81 30.99 -11.64
N ILE A 81 -3.83 30.34 -10.47
CA ILE A 81 -2.70 30.34 -9.52
C ILE A 81 -1.47 29.63 -10.12
N GLY A 82 -1.67 28.54 -10.87
CA GLY A 82 -0.58 27.84 -11.55
C GLY A 82 0.06 28.64 -12.69
N ALA A 83 -0.76 29.40 -13.45
CA ALA A 83 -0.27 30.30 -14.49
C ALA A 83 0.55 31.45 -13.90
N LEU A 84 0.09 32.04 -12.78
CA LEU A 84 0.82 33.08 -12.04
C LEU A 84 2.18 32.59 -11.52
N ASN A 85 2.26 31.32 -11.08
CA ASN A 85 3.50 30.73 -10.56
C ASN A 85 4.37 30.05 -11.64
N ARG A 86 3.97 30.08 -12.92
CA ARG A 86 4.63 29.35 -14.03
C ARG A 86 4.87 27.85 -13.74
N ILE A 87 3.95 27.22 -13.01
CA ILE A 87 4.05 25.79 -12.69
C ILE A 87 3.23 25.01 -13.72
N ASN A 88 3.87 24.10 -14.46
CA ASN A 88 3.18 23.18 -15.36
C ASN A 88 2.47 22.09 -14.54
N PHE A 89 1.14 21.99 -14.66
CA PHE A 89 0.33 20.94 -14.06
C PHE A 89 0.68 19.58 -14.68
N ASN A 90 1.61 18.86 -14.05
CA ASN A 90 2.05 17.53 -14.49
C ASN A 90 1.40 16.42 -13.65
N THR A 91 1.22 15.22 -14.20
CA THR A 91 0.55 14.09 -13.51
C THR A 91 1.27 13.67 -12.22
N ARG A 92 2.61 13.76 -12.19
CA ARG A 92 3.43 13.52 -10.99
C ARG A 92 3.15 14.55 -9.88
N PHE A 93 2.92 15.80 -10.25
CA PHE A 93 2.55 16.84 -9.31
C PHE A 93 1.17 16.55 -8.72
N VAL A 94 0.21 16.18 -9.57
CA VAL A 94 -1.15 15.82 -9.14
C VAL A 94 -1.16 14.64 -8.16
N LEU A 95 -0.44 13.57 -8.47
CA LEU A 95 -0.34 12.42 -7.57
C LEU A 95 0.29 12.80 -6.22
N LYS A 96 1.30 13.67 -6.24
CA LYS A 96 1.94 14.20 -5.01
C LYS A 96 0.96 15.03 -4.18
N THR A 97 0.16 15.88 -4.81
CA THR A 97 -0.86 16.70 -4.14
C THR A 97 -1.96 15.84 -3.52
N LEU A 98 -2.46 14.83 -4.25
CA LEU A 98 -3.48 13.90 -3.73
C LEU A 98 -2.97 13.09 -2.52
N MET A 99 -1.73 12.60 -2.59
CA MET A 99 -1.07 11.93 -1.46
C MET A 99 -0.83 12.86 -0.26
N THR A 100 -0.89 14.19 -0.44
CA THR A 100 -0.70 15.15 0.66
C THR A 100 -2.02 15.48 1.37
N ILE A 101 -3.13 15.58 0.64
CA ILE A 101 -4.44 16.01 1.19
C ILE A 101 -5.08 14.90 2.01
N CYS A 102 -5.35 13.74 1.39
CA CYS A 102 -5.99 12.59 2.04
C CYS A 102 -5.21 11.31 1.70
N PRO A 103 -3.98 11.14 2.23
CA PRO A 103 -3.13 10.01 1.88
C PRO A 103 -3.79 8.65 2.15
N GLY A 104 -4.53 8.53 3.26
CA GLY A 104 -5.17 7.27 3.66
C GLY A 104 -6.26 6.83 2.67
N THR A 105 -7.15 7.73 2.28
CA THR A 105 -8.25 7.41 1.35
C THR A 105 -7.74 7.04 -0.03
N VAL A 106 -6.78 7.80 -0.57
CA VAL A 106 -6.20 7.52 -1.90
C VAL A 106 -5.49 6.17 -1.91
N LEU A 107 -4.70 5.91 -0.88
CA LEU A 107 -3.99 4.65 -0.77
C LEU A 107 -4.96 3.48 -0.55
N LEU A 108 -6.01 3.62 0.24
CA LEU A 108 -7.04 2.57 0.41
C LEU A 108 -7.74 2.25 -0.91
N VAL A 109 -8.17 3.26 -1.66
CA VAL A 109 -8.78 3.06 -3.00
C VAL A 109 -7.81 2.33 -3.92
N PHE A 110 -6.53 2.70 -3.89
CA PHE A 110 -5.49 2.01 -4.65
C PHE A 110 -5.35 0.54 -4.22
N MET A 111 -5.29 0.23 -2.92
CA MET A 111 -5.22 -1.15 -2.42
C MET A 111 -6.39 -2.01 -2.90
N VAL A 112 -7.61 -1.52 -2.71
CA VAL A 112 -8.83 -2.27 -3.05
C VAL A 112 -8.89 -2.52 -4.55
N SER A 113 -8.53 -1.52 -5.36
CA SER A 113 -8.48 -1.68 -6.82
C SER A 113 -7.46 -2.73 -7.26
N LEU A 114 -6.24 -2.70 -6.70
CA LEU A 114 -5.20 -3.68 -7.01
C LEU A 114 -5.61 -5.08 -6.56
N TRP A 115 -6.24 -5.20 -5.39
CA TRP A 115 -6.70 -6.48 -4.86
C TRP A 115 -7.74 -7.14 -5.78
N ILE A 116 -8.74 -6.38 -6.23
CA ILE A 116 -9.78 -6.87 -7.15
C ILE A 116 -9.17 -7.28 -8.50
N ILE A 117 -8.28 -6.44 -9.06
CA ILE A 117 -7.64 -6.71 -10.36
C ILE A 117 -6.77 -7.96 -10.26
N ALA A 118 -5.89 -8.04 -9.26
CA ALA A 118 -5.01 -9.18 -9.06
C ALA A 118 -5.81 -10.48 -8.88
N SER A 119 -6.88 -10.45 -8.07
CA SER A 119 -7.76 -11.61 -7.88
C SER A 119 -8.40 -12.07 -9.19
N TRP A 120 -8.92 -11.14 -9.99
CA TRP A 120 -9.50 -11.47 -11.28
C TRP A 120 -8.46 -12.04 -12.26
N THR A 121 -7.29 -11.41 -12.36
CA THR A 121 -6.22 -11.88 -13.26
C THR A 121 -5.68 -13.25 -12.89
N LEU A 122 -5.52 -13.52 -11.58
CA LEU A 122 -5.07 -14.82 -11.10
C LEU A 122 -6.09 -15.91 -11.45
N ARG A 123 -7.38 -15.62 -11.22
CA ARG A 123 -8.47 -16.53 -11.58
C ARG A 123 -8.46 -16.86 -13.07
N GLN A 124 -8.28 -15.88 -13.94
CA GLN A 124 -8.24 -16.12 -15.39
C GLN A 124 -7.07 -17.04 -15.79
N CYS A 125 -5.91 -16.91 -15.15
CA CYS A 125 -4.76 -17.76 -15.45
C CYS A 125 -4.87 -19.20 -14.91
N GLU A 126 -5.48 -19.40 -13.73
CA GLU A 126 -5.56 -20.73 -13.11
C GLU A 126 -6.86 -21.50 -13.47
N ARG A 127 -7.93 -20.83 -13.92
CA ARG A 127 -9.26 -21.43 -14.19
C ARG A 127 -9.23 -22.65 -15.11
N PHE A 128 -8.28 -22.73 -16.04
CA PHE A 128 -8.20 -23.81 -17.01
C PHE A 128 -7.44 -25.03 -16.48
N HIS A 129 -6.57 -24.86 -15.48
CA HIS A 129 -5.66 -25.90 -15.01
C HIS A 129 -6.14 -26.63 -13.76
N ASP A 130 -6.97 -26.00 -12.93
CA ASP A 130 -7.45 -26.58 -11.68
C ASP A 130 -8.89 -26.17 -11.37
N GLU A 131 -9.74 -27.13 -11.00
CA GLU A 131 -11.15 -26.87 -10.65
C GLU A 131 -11.27 -26.21 -9.26
N GLU A 132 -10.32 -26.46 -8.37
CA GLU A 132 -10.31 -25.88 -7.02
C GLU A 132 -10.05 -24.36 -7.04
N HIS A 133 -9.34 -23.90 -8.08
CA HIS A 133 -9.08 -22.49 -8.37
C HIS A 133 -10.22 -21.81 -9.15
N ALA A 134 -11.28 -22.52 -9.54
CA ALA A 134 -12.41 -21.94 -10.27
C ALA A 134 -13.26 -20.98 -9.41
N ASN A 135 -13.25 -21.20 -8.08
CA ASN A 135 -13.94 -20.38 -7.10
C ASN A 135 -13.26 -19.01 -6.92
N LEU A 136 -14.01 -17.94 -7.17
CA LEU A 136 -13.50 -16.56 -7.01
C LEU A 136 -13.05 -16.27 -5.56
N LEU A 137 -13.72 -16.89 -4.58
CA LEU A 137 -13.38 -16.74 -3.16
C LEU A 137 -11.95 -17.25 -2.85
N ASN A 138 -11.56 -18.38 -3.43
CA ASN A 138 -10.22 -18.97 -3.26
C ASN A 138 -9.14 -18.07 -3.89
N ALA A 139 -9.41 -17.52 -5.08
CA ALA A 139 -8.50 -16.58 -5.73
C ALA A 139 -8.38 -15.25 -4.95
N MET A 140 -9.48 -14.73 -4.39
CA MET A 140 -9.46 -13.55 -3.51
C MET A 140 -8.67 -13.80 -2.23
N TRP A 141 -8.85 -14.97 -1.61
CA TRP A 141 -8.10 -15.41 -0.45
C TRP A 141 -6.59 -15.47 -0.73
N LEU A 142 -6.19 -16.18 -1.78
CA LEU A 142 -4.79 -16.31 -2.19
C LEU A 142 -4.13 -14.95 -2.45
N ILE A 143 -4.80 -14.04 -3.17
CA ILE A 143 -4.27 -12.70 -3.39
C ILE A 143 -4.22 -11.89 -2.09
N ALA A 144 -5.21 -12.00 -1.20
CA ALA A 144 -5.17 -11.29 0.08
C ALA A 144 -3.97 -11.71 0.93
N ILE A 145 -3.76 -13.01 1.13
CA ILE A 145 -2.62 -13.52 1.93
C ILE A 145 -1.27 -13.20 1.28
N THR A 146 -1.20 -13.15 -0.05
CA THR A 146 0.01 -12.76 -0.81
C THR A 146 0.27 -11.26 -0.68
N PHE A 147 -0.77 -10.44 -0.78
CA PHE A 147 -0.67 -8.99 -0.67
C PHE A 147 -0.23 -8.56 0.73
N LEU A 148 -0.77 -9.20 1.78
CA LEU A 148 -0.33 -9.00 3.16
C LEU A 148 1.03 -9.66 3.47
N SER A 149 1.63 -10.37 2.50
CA SER A 149 2.90 -11.10 2.68
C SER A 149 2.86 -12.14 3.81
N VAL A 150 1.70 -12.78 4.03
CA VAL A 150 1.51 -13.84 5.03
C VAL A 150 1.90 -15.20 4.44
N GLY A 151 1.29 -15.57 3.30
CA GLY A 151 1.62 -16.77 2.54
C GLY A 151 1.46 -18.10 3.29
N PHE A 152 0.23 -18.48 3.66
CA PHE A 152 -0.05 -19.75 4.34
C PHE A 152 0.35 -21.00 3.53
N GLY A 153 0.31 -20.92 2.19
CA GLY A 153 0.71 -22.01 1.30
C GLY A 153 -0.31 -23.14 1.16
N ASP A 154 -1.55 -22.92 1.60
CA ASP A 154 -2.70 -23.79 1.43
C ASP A 154 -3.13 -23.91 -0.04
N ILE A 155 -3.09 -22.79 -0.77
CA ILE A 155 -3.41 -22.70 -2.20
C ILE A 155 -2.25 -22.00 -2.91
N VAL A 156 -1.76 -22.57 -4.01
CA VAL A 156 -0.57 -22.05 -4.73
C VAL A 156 -0.81 -22.07 -6.24
N PRO A 157 -0.46 -20.99 -6.97
CA PRO A 157 -0.60 -20.96 -8.42
C PRO A 157 0.35 -21.95 -9.08
N ASN A 158 -0.20 -22.77 -9.97
CA ASN A 158 0.56 -23.76 -10.70
C ASN A 158 1.15 -23.15 -11.99
N THR A 159 0.40 -22.27 -12.65
CA THR A 159 0.80 -21.67 -13.93
C THR A 159 1.90 -20.61 -13.77
N TYR A 160 2.75 -20.48 -14.79
CA TYR A 160 3.76 -19.42 -14.84
C TYR A 160 3.13 -18.01 -14.81
N CYS A 161 1.95 -17.84 -15.42
CA CYS A 161 1.19 -16.59 -15.31
C CYS A 161 0.79 -16.30 -13.86
N GLY A 162 0.14 -17.26 -13.19
CA GLY A 162 -0.33 -17.10 -11.81
C GLY A 162 0.82 -16.82 -10.84
N ARG A 163 1.97 -17.48 -11.04
CA ARG A 163 3.20 -17.20 -10.29
C ARG A 163 3.73 -15.79 -10.53
N GLY A 164 3.72 -15.33 -11.78
CA GLY A 164 4.08 -13.94 -12.11
C GLY A 164 3.16 -12.92 -11.43
N ILE A 165 1.85 -13.19 -11.43
CA ILE A 165 0.87 -12.35 -10.74
C ILE A 165 1.11 -12.35 -9.23
N ALA A 166 1.36 -13.51 -8.61
CA ALA A 166 1.65 -13.60 -7.19
C ALA A 166 2.89 -12.80 -6.80
N VAL A 167 3.99 -12.90 -7.57
CA VAL A 167 5.22 -12.12 -7.33
C VAL A 167 4.98 -10.62 -7.49
N SER A 168 4.28 -10.21 -8.56
CA SER A 168 3.95 -8.80 -8.77
C SER A 168 3.06 -8.24 -7.65
N THR A 169 2.08 -9.02 -7.19
CA THR A 169 1.19 -8.68 -6.08
C THR A 169 1.97 -8.51 -4.78
N GLY A 170 2.91 -9.41 -4.47
CA GLY A 170 3.76 -9.29 -3.29
C GLY A 170 4.65 -8.06 -3.32
N MET A 171 5.27 -7.75 -4.46
CA MET A 171 6.09 -6.54 -4.63
C MET A 171 5.25 -5.26 -4.47
N MET A 172 4.05 -5.24 -5.05
CA MET A 172 3.12 -4.12 -4.88
C MET A 172 2.66 -3.99 -3.43
N GLY A 173 2.32 -5.10 -2.77
CA GLY A 173 1.95 -5.16 -1.36
C GLY A 173 3.03 -4.58 -0.44
N ALA A 174 4.29 -4.94 -0.65
CA ALA A 174 5.43 -4.40 0.09
C ALA A 174 5.63 -2.89 -0.14
N GLY A 175 5.49 -2.39 -1.38
CA GLY A 175 5.56 -0.95 -1.65
C GLY A 175 4.41 -0.18 -0.98
N CYS A 176 3.24 -0.79 -0.97
CA CYS A 176 2.02 -0.30 -0.37
C CYS A 176 2.09 -0.22 1.17
N THR A 177 2.63 -1.23 1.85
CA THR A 177 2.88 -1.19 3.29
C THR A 177 3.94 -0.13 3.66
N ALA A 178 4.99 0.02 2.84
CA ALA A 178 6.00 1.07 3.06
C ALA A 178 5.38 2.48 2.97
N LEU A 179 4.49 2.72 2.00
CA LEU A 179 3.77 3.98 1.88
C LEU A 179 2.82 4.22 3.06
N LEU A 180 2.10 3.19 3.52
CA LEU A 180 1.26 3.27 4.71
C LEU A 180 2.05 3.70 5.95
N VAL A 181 3.19 3.06 6.20
CA VAL A 181 4.06 3.39 7.33
C VAL A 181 4.55 4.84 7.24
N ALA A 182 4.94 5.30 6.04
CA ALA A 182 5.35 6.69 5.84
C ALA A 182 4.20 7.70 6.06
N VAL A 183 2.96 7.34 5.71
CA VAL A 183 1.78 8.18 5.96
C VAL A 183 1.45 8.22 7.44
N VAL A 184 1.42 7.07 8.10
CA VAL A 184 1.14 6.95 9.54
C VAL A 184 2.19 7.72 10.33
N SER A 185 3.48 7.57 10.00
CA SER A 185 4.58 8.31 10.63
C SER A 185 4.37 9.82 10.58
N ARG A 186 3.98 10.36 9.41
CA ARG A 186 3.68 11.80 9.26
C ARG A 186 2.45 12.27 10.02
N LYS A 187 1.44 11.40 10.20
CA LYS A 187 0.23 11.73 10.96
C LYS A 187 0.41 11.61 12.47
N LEU A 188 1.37 10.78 12.90
CA LEU A 188 1.78 10.65 14.30
C LEU A 188 2.80 11.71 14.72
N GLU A 189 3.41 12.41 13.77
CA GLU A 189 4.30 13.53 14.07
C GLU A 189 3.49 14.64 14.74
N LEU A 190 3.73 14.86 16.04
CA LEU A 190 3.06 15.90 16.80
C LEU A 190 3.32 17.26 16.17
N THR A 191 2.27 18.07 16.08
CA THR A 191 2.40 19.46 15.65
C THR A 191 3.28 20.24 16.61
N ARG A 192 3.83 21.37 16.17
CA ARG A 192 4.67 22.23 17.03
C ARG A 192 3.93 22.67 18.30
N ALA A 193 2.63 22.93 18.21
CA ALA A 193 1.80 23.31 19.34
C ALA A 193 1.61 22.14 20.33
N GLU A 194 1.28 20.94 19.84
CA GLU A 194 1.14 19.76 20.70
C GLU A 194 2.48 19.38 21.36
N LYS A 195 3.59 19.50 20.63
CA LYS A 195 4.93 19.27 21.18
C LYS A 195 5.27 20.28 22.29
N HIS A 196 4.87 21.54 22.13
CA HIS A 196 5.03 22.54 23.19
C HIS A 196 4.23 22.19 24.44
N VAL A 197 2.96 21.79 24.28
CA VAL A 197 2.11 21.35 25.40
C VAL A 197 2.66 20.09 26.06
N HIS A 198 3.16 19.13 25.27
CA HIS A 198 3.78 17.91 25.78
C HIS A 198 5.02 18.23 26.63
N ASN A 199 5.91 19.11 26.14
CA ASN A 199 7.09 19.52 26.88
C ASN A 199 6.70 20.23 28.19
N PHE A 200 5.74 21.15 28.14
CA PHE A 200 5.25 21.83 29.35
C PHE A 200 4.65 20.85 30.38
N MET A 201 3.88 19.86 29.92
CA MET A 201 3.33 18.82 30.79
C MET A 201 4.44 17.98 31.42
N MET A 202 5.46 17.60 30.63
CA MET A 202 6.62 16.84 31.10
C MET A 202 7.41 17.62 32.16
N ASP A 203 7.66 18.91 31.94
CA ASP A 203 8.37 19.78 32.88
C ASP A 203 7.61 19.90 34.21
N THR A 204 6.28 20.07 34.15
CA THR A 204 5.43 20.15 35.35
C THR A 204 5.50 18.84 36.17
N GLN A 205 5.54 17.69 35.52
CA GLN A 205 5.69 16.39 36.18
C GLN A 205 7.08 16.24 36.82
N LEU A 206 8.13 16.69 36.14
CA LEU A 206 9.50 16.68 36.67
C LEU A 206 9.63 17.57 37.92
N THR A 207 9.05 18.77 37.90
CA THR A 207 9.05 19.67 39.07
C THR A 207 8.34 19.04 40.26
N LYS A 208 7.13 18.47 40.06
CA LYS A 208 6.40 17.78 41.14
C LYS A 208 7.22 16.64 41.73
N ARG A 209 7.83 15.82 40.87
CA ARG A 209 8.67 14.70 41.32
C ARG A 209 9.90 15.18 42.10
N SER A 210 10.53 16.28 41.68
CA SER A 210 11.66 16.88 42.40
C SER A 210 11.25 17.37 43.79
N SER A 211 10.13 18.09 43.89
CA SER A 211 9.59 18.56 45.18
C SER A 211 9.21 17.40 46.11
N ASP A 212 8.60 16.33 45.59
CA ASP A 212 8.27 15.13 46.37
C ASP A 212 9.52 14.41 46.91
N VAL A 213 10.57 14.30 46.09
CA VAL A 213 11.86 13.72 46.50
C VAL A 213 12.51 14.57 47.58
N ASN A 214 12.54 15.89 47.41
CA ASN A 214 13.06 16.81 48.43
C ASN A 214 12.28 16.71 49.74
N PHE A 215 10.94 16.69 49.69
CA PHE A 215 10.12 16.55 50.88
C PHE A 215 10.36 15.21 51.59
N LYS A 216 10.48 14.10 50.84
CA LYS A 216 10.84 12.79 51.41
C LYS A 216 12.24 12.78 52.02
N ALA A 217 13.21 13.44 51.39
CA ALA A 217 14.58 13.55 51.90
C ALA A 217 14.62 14.35 53.21
N ILE A 218 13.96 15.52 53.27
CA ILE A 218 13.83 16.34 54.48
C ILE A 218 13.13 15.56 55.59
N ARG A 219 12.04 14.85 55.28
CA ARG A 219 11.32 14.02 56.25
C ARG A 219 12.22 12.91 56.83
N LYS A 220 13.06 12.27 56.01
CA LYS A 220 14.05 11.29 56.49
C LYS A 220 15.11 11.94 57.37
N LEU A 221 15.67 13.08 56.96
CA LEU A 221 16.66 13.83 57.75
C LEU A 221 16.09 14.27 59.11
N CYS A 222 14.88 14.84 59.16
CA CYS A 222 14.22 15.19 60.41
C CYS A 222 13.95 13.96 61.29
N LYS A 223 13.59 12.80 60.71
CA LYS A 223 13.37 11.57 61.47
C LYS A 223 14.69 11.03 62.04
N CYS A 224 15.80 11.14 61.30
CA CYS A 224 17.14 10.79 61.76
C CYS A 224 17.60 11.71 62.90
N ASN A 225 17.40 13.03 62.74
CA ASN A 225 17.80 14.03 63.75
C ASN A 225 16.91 14.05 65.00
N ARG A 226 15.69 13.49 64.94
CA ARG A 226 14.82 13.32 66.12
C ARG A 226 15.09 12.03 66.88
N ASN A 227 15.86 11.09 66.31
CA ASN A 227 16.24 9.81 66.94
C ASN A 227 17.73 9.67 67.38
N PRO A 228 18.52 10.72 67.68
CA PRO A 228 19.91 10.58 68.10
C PRO A 228 20.10 10.18 69.58
N LEU A 229 19.02 10.00 70.36
CA LEU A 229 19.08 9.88 71.82
C LEU A 229 18.82 8.46 72.38
N ILE A 230 18.79 7.41 71.55
CA ILE A 230 18.61 6.02 72.04
C ILE A 230 19.91 5.20 72.00
N GLU A 231 20.97 5.68 71.34
CA GLU A 231 22.25 4.94 71.23
C GLU A 231 23.31 5.34 72.28
N TYR A 232 23.04 6.33 73.14
CA TYR A 232 23.99 6.79 74.17
C TYR A 232 23.73 6.27 75.60
N HIS A 233 22.78 5.36 75.81
CA HIS A 233 22.45 4.80 77.14
C HIS A 233 22.69 3.28 77.28
N GLY A 234 23.59 2.72 76.46
CA GLY A 234 23.92 1.29 76.44
C GLY A 234 25.41 0.97 76.68
N LEU A 235 26.09 1.75 77.53
CA LEU A 235 27.40 1.43 78.12
C LEU A 235 27.37 1.72 79.62
#